data_AF-A0A957C3K1-F1
#
_entry.id   AF-A0A957C3K1-F1
#
_cell.length_a   1.000
_cell.length_b   1.000
_cell.length_c   1.000
_cell.angle_alpha   90.00
_cell.angle_beta   90.00
_cell.angle_gamma   90.00
#
_symmetry.space_group_name_H-M   'P 1'
#
loop_
_entity.id
_entity.type
_entity.pdbx_description
1 polymer ?
#
loop_
_entity_poly.entity_id
_entity_poly.type
_entity_poly.pdbx_seq_one_letter_code
_entity_poly.pdbx_strand_id
1 'polypeptide(L)'
;MSDYAPVTDAIIEQLTEIVGEDNLSTAEAQRSLHAQDQGHHAASLPDVVVWGNSAEQIAAVLKLANDARIPVTPWGVGTSLEGNPIPLHGGILLSMEKMNQIVEVHADDFQVTVQPG
;
A
#
# COMPACT_ATOMS: atom_id res chain seq x y z
N MET A 1 21.99 -7.94 2.40
CA MET A 1 21.83 -6.97 1.30
C MET A 1 20.48 -7.26 0.69
N SER A 2 19.64 -6.25 0.49
CA SER A 2 18.31 -6.43 -0.08
C SER A 2 18.44 -6.80 -1.56
N ASP A 3 17.72 -7.83 -2.02
CA ASP A 3 17.67 -8.23 -3.44
C ASP A 3 16.80 -7.29 -4.30
N TYR A 4 16.27 -6.23 -3.69
CA TYR A 4 15.34 -5.30 -4.30
C TYR A 4 16.00 -3.99 -4.76
N ALA A 5 15.43 -3.38 -5.79
CA ALA A 5 15.81 -2.06 -6.26
C ALA A 5 15.30 -0.95 -5.32
N PRO A 6 15.99 0.19 -5.24
CA PRO A 6 15.55 1.33 -4.46
C PRO A 6 14.38 2.06 -5.13
N VAL A 7 13.56 2.74 -4.33
CA VAL A 7 12.58 3.72 -4.82
C VAL A 7 13.33 5.01 -5.18
N THR A 8 13.46 5.31 -6.47
CA THR A 8 14.10 6.53 -6.98
C THR A 8 13.09 7.65 -7.22
N ASP A 9 13.56 8.88 -7.40
CA ASP A 9 12.69 10.02 -7.73
C ASP A 9 11.87 9.77 -9.01
N ALA A 10 12.46 9.10 -10.01
CA ALA A 10 11.74 8.69 -11.22
C ALA A 10 10.60 7.69 -10.95
N ILE A 11 10.77 6.79 -9.98
CA ILE A 11 9.69 5.88 -9.55
C ILE A 11 8.60 6.66 -8.82
N ILE A 12 8.98 7.64 -7.97
CA ILE A 12 8.02 8.51 -7.30
C ILE A 12 7.19 9.30 -8.31
N GLU A 13 7.80 9.84 -9.37
CA GLU A 13 7.07 10.51 -10.46
C GLU A 13 6.09 9.56 -11.14
N GLN A 14 6.52 8.34 -11.52
CA GLN A 14 5.64 7.36 -12.17
C GLN A 14 4.50 6.89 -11.25
N LEU A 15 4.75 6.70 -9.95
CA LEU A 15 3.70 6.40 -8.98
C LEU A 15 2.71 7.57 -8.88
N THR A 16 3.21 8.80 -8.86
CA THR A 16 2.40 10.02 -8.83
C THR A 16 1.49 10.12 -10.06
N GLU A 17 1.99 9.77 -11.25
CA GLU A 17 1.17 9.71 -12.47
C GLU A 17 0.05 8.66 -12.37
N ILE A 18 0.30 7.53 -11.69
CA ILE A 18 -0.69 6.45 -11.54
C ILE A 18 -1.78 6.82 -10.52
N VAL A 19 -1.38 7.30 -9.33
CA VAL A 19 -2.31 7.48 -8.19
C VAL A 19 -2.77 8.92 -7.99
N GLY A 20 -2.05 9.90 -8.54
CA GLY A 20 -2.23 11.32 -8.28
C GLY A 20 -1.43 11.82 -7.07
N GLU A 21 -1.08 13.11 -7.06
CA GLU A 21 -0.25 13.75 -6.03
C GLU A 21 -0.81 13.60 -4.61
N ASP A 22 -2.13 13.66 -4.44
CA ASP A 22 -2.81 13.54 -3.13
C ASP A 22 -2.85 12.11 -2.57
N ASN A 23 -2.36 11.13 -3.34
CA ASN A 23 -2.45 9.70 -3.03
C ASN A 23 -1.07 9.05 -2.85
N LEU A 24 -0.02 9.84 -2.63
CA LEU A 24 1.30 9.35 -2.29
C LEU A 24 1.99 10.26 -1.26
N SER A 25 2.84 9.69 -0.40
CA SER A 25 3.66 10.47 0.52
C SER A 25 5.00 9.81 0.82
N THR A 26 6.07 10.61 0.74
CA THR A 26 7.43 10.27 1.19
C THR A 26 7.78 10.94 2.52
N ALA A 27 6.83 11.67 3.13
CA ALA A 27 7.06 12.38 4.38
C ALA A 27 7.29 11.40 5.54
N GLU A 28 8.27 11.72 6.39
CA GLU A 28 8.63 10.88 7.55
C GLU A 28 7.44 10.58 8.46
N ALA A 29 6.55 11.56 8.66
CA ALA A 29 5.35 11.39 9.48
C ALA A 29 4.44 10.27 8.95
N GLN A 30 4.15 10.28 7.64
CA GLN A 30 3.30 9.25 7.02
C GLN A 30 3.99 7.89 7.03
N ARG A 31 5.27 7.83 6.69
CA ARG A 31 6.04 6.58 6.70
C ARG A 31 6.12 5.96 8.10
N SER A 32 6.28 6.79 9.13
CA SER A 32 6.33 6.35 10.53
C SER A 32 4.99 5.80 11.02
N LEU A 33 3.88 6.41 10.61
CA LEU A 33 2.53 5.92 10.93
C LEU A 33 2.23 4.54 10.32
N HIS A 34 2.95 4.15 9.27
CA HIS A 34 2.79 2.87 8.57
C HIS A 34 3.99 1.93 8.77
N ALA A 35 4.84 2.18 9.77
CA ALA A 35 6.08 1.42 9.97
C ALA A 35 5.91 0.15 10.82
N GLN A 36 4.81 0.05 11.57
CA GLN A 36 4.54 -1.06 12.50
C GLN A 36 3.03 -1.29 12.63
N ASP A 37 2.66 -2.48 13.08
CA ASP A 37 1.29 -2.79 13.49
C ASP A 37 1.12 -2.63 15.02
N GLN A 38 0.06 -3.21 15.59
CA GLN A 38 -0.22 -3.18 17.03
C GLN A 38 0.50 -4.28 17.82
N GLY A 39 1.37 -5.05 17.17
CA GLY A 39 2.16 -6.11 17.78
C GLY A 39 3.44 -5.63 18.45
N HIS A 40 4.29 -6.59 18.84
CA HIS A 40 5.61 -6.34 19.45
C HIS A 40 6.77 -6.47 18.45
N HIS A 41 6.46 -6.63 17.16
CA HIS A 41 7.45 -6.79 16.11
C HIS A 41 8.19 -5.47 15.86
N ALA A 42 9.46 -5.56 15.45
CA ALA A 42 10.26 -4.38 15.17
C ALA A 42 9.69 -3.62 13.96
N ALA A 43 9.56 -2.30 14.12
CA ALA A 43 9.15 -1.41 13.04
C ALA A 43 10.17 -1.39 11.90
N SER A 44 9.69 -1.17 10.68
CA SER A 44 10.50 -0.90 9.50
C SER A 44 9.83 0.18 8.67
N LEU A 45 10.58 1.15 8.18
CA LEU A 45 10.01 2.23 7.38
C LEU A 45 9.87 1.80 5.92
N PRO A 46 8.73 2.09 5.27
CA PRO A 46 8.68 2.07 3.80
C PRO A 46 9.46 3.25 3.23
N ASP A 47 9.76 3.24 1.94
CA ASP A 47 10.31 4.40 1.23
C ASP A 47 9.20 5.40 0.85
N VAL A 48 8.02 4.88 0.50
CA VAL A 48 6.84 5.65 0.11
C VAL A 48 5.55 4.97 0.58
N VAL A 49 4.57 5.77 0.98
CA VAL A 49 3.19 5.32 1.22
C VAL A 49 2.33 5.72 0.02
N VAL A 50 1.57 4.78 -0.52
CA VAL A 50 0.71 4.95 -1.69
C VAL A 50 -0.70 4.52 -1.32
N TRP A 51 -1.70 5.37 -1.61
CA TRP A 51 -3.11 5.08 -1.37
C TRP A 51 -3.82 4.79 -2.70
N GLY A 52 -4.26 3.55 -2.90
CA GLY A 52 -5.04 3.19 -4.08
C GLY A 52 -6.51 3.58 -3.95
N ASN A 53 -7.15 3.96 -5.06
CA ASN A 53 -8.59 4.25 -5.10
C ASN A 53 -9.37 3.36 -6.08
N SER A 54 -8.69 2.58 -6.92
CA SER A 54 -9.32 1.65 -7.86
C SER A 54 -8.43 0.42 -8.12
N ALA A 55 -9.04 -0.65 -8.61
CA ALA A 55 -8.32 -1.87 -8.98
C ALA A 55 -7.28 -1.61 -10.10
N GLU A 56 -7.56 -0.69 -11.02
CA GLU A 56 -6.67 -0.31 -12.11
C GLU A 56 -5.43 0.42 -11.59
N GLN A 57 -5.59 1.32 -10.63
CA GLN A 57 -4.46 1.98 -9.97
C GLN A 57 -3.59 0.97 -9.23
N ILE A 58 -4.21 0.09 -8.44
CA ILE A 58 -3.49 -0.98 -7.72
C ILE A 58 -2.71 -1.86 -8.70
N ALA A 59 -3.34 -2.30 -9.80
CA ALA A 59 -2.68 -3.13 -10.80
C ALA A 59 -1.52 -2.40 -11.49
N ALA A 60 -1.65 -1.11 -11.79
CA ALA A 60 -0.58 -0.31 -12.38
C ALA A 60 0.61 -0.13 -11.42
N VAL A 61 0.36 0.15 -10.14
CA VAL A 61 1.40 0.23 -9.10
C VAL A 61 2.14 -1.11 -8.98
N LEU A 62 1.41 -2.22 -8.88
CA LEU A 62 2.01 -3.55 -8.76
C LEU A 62 2.81 -3.94 -10.00
N LYS A 63 2.34 -3.57 -11.20
CA LYS A 63 3.08 -3.78 -12.45
C LYS A 63 4.40 -3.01 -12.45
N LEU A 64 4.36 -1.72 -12.12
CA LEU A 64 5.56 -0.89 -12.01
C LEU A 64 6.56 -1.47 -10.99
N ALA A 65 6.07 -1.82 -9.81
CA ALA A 65 6.90 -2.37 -8.74
C ALA A 65 7.56 -3.70 -9.17
N ASN A 66 6.82 -4.56 -9.85
CA ASN A 66 7.35 -5.83 -10.37
C ASN A 66 8.42 -5.62 -11.44
N ASP A 67 8.15 -4.74 -12.41
CA ASP A 67 9.09 -4.43 -13.50
C ASP A 67 10.39 -3.81 -12.96
N ALA A 68 10.30 -2.97 -11.93
CA ALA A 68 11.43 -2.34 -11.26
C ALA A 68 12.07 -3.19 -10.16
N ARG A 69 11.48 -4.34 -9.78
CA ARG A 69 11.86 -5.17 -8.62
C ARG A 69 11.88 -4.41 -7.29
N ILE A 70 10.81 -3.69 -6.99
CA ILE A 70 10.58 -2.97 -5.74
C ILE A 70 9.60 -3.78 -4.88
N PRO A 71 9.86 -3.98 -3.57
CA PRO A 71 8.96 -4.74 -2.72
C PRO A 71 7.72 -3.91 -2.43
N VAL A 72 6.58 -4.59 -2.33
CA VAL A 72 5.30 -3.98 -1.99
C VAL A 72 4.75 -4.65 -0.75
N THR A 73 4.38 -3.84 0.24
CA THR A 73 3.71 -4.30 1.47
C THR A 73 2.27 -3.81 1.48
N PRO A 74 1.27 -4.69 1.45
CA PRO A 74 -0.13 -4.27 1.51
C PRO A 74 -0.48 -3.78 2.91
N TRP A 75 -1.32 -2.73 2.97
CA TRP A 75 -1.79 -2.13 4.20
C TRP A 75 -3.30 -1.94 4.19
N GLY A 76 -3.97 -2.47 5.22
CA GLY A 76 -5.37 -2.16 5.51
C GLY A 76 -5.43 -0.93 6.40
N VAL A 77 -5.43 -1.17 7.72
CA VAL A 77 -5.47 -0.10 8.75
C VAL A 77 -4.48 -0.32 9.91
N GLY A 78 -3.50 -1.21 9.74
CA GLY A 78 -2.39 -1.38 10.71
C GLY A 78 -2.73 -2.09 12.02
N THR A 79 -3.85 -2.82 12.09
CA THR A 79 -4.35 -3.44 13.33
C THR A 79 -3.87 -4.87 13.60
N SER A 80 -2.98 -5.41 12.76
CA SER A 80 -2.40 -6.73 13.00
C SER A 80 -1.59 -6.74 14.32
N LEU A 81 -1.33 -7.95 14.82
CA LEU A 81 -0.52 -8.20 16.02
C LEU A 81 0.73 -9.05 15.72
N GLU A 82 0.86 -9.50 14.47
CA GLU A 82 1.82 -10.55 14.06
C GLU A 82 2.84 -10.04 13.02
N GLY A 83 2.94 -8.72 12.83
CA GLY A 83 3.92 -8.07 11.97
C GLY A 83 3.63 -8.14 10.48
N ASN A 84 2.46 -8.65 10.06
CA ASN A 84 2.15 -8.88 8.64
C ASN A 84 2.25 -7.62 7.76
N PRO A 85 1.80 -6.43 8.18
CA PRO A 85 1.82 -5.25 7.32
C PRO A 85 3.10 -4.42 7.50
N ILE A 86 4.14 -4.95 8.15
CA ILE A 86 5.41 -4.24 8.37
C ILE A 86 6.27 -4.32 7.09
N PRO A 87 6.73 -3.20 6.53
CA PRO A 87 7.52 -3.18 5.30
C PRO A 87 8.99 -3.51 5.58
N LEU A 88 9.28 -4.78 5.87
CA LEU A 88 10.60 -5.29 6.27
C LEU A 88 11.73 -5.00 5.25
N HIS A 89 11.37 -4.77 4.00
CA HIS A 89 12.31 -4.51 2.91
C HIS A 89 12.24 -3.08 2.37
N GLY A 90 11.59 -2.16 3.09
CA GLY A 90 11.31 -0.81 2.61
C GLY A 90 10.34 -0.83 1.44
N GLY A 91 10.61 -0.04 0.40
CA GLY A 91 9.83 -0.02 -0.83
C GLY A 91 8.48 0.67 -0.69
N ILE A 92 7.48 0.12 -1.37
CA ILE A 92 6.14 0.70 -1.47
C ILE A 92 5.25 0.09 -0.39
N LEU A 93 4.71 0.93 0.49
CA LEU A 93 3.57 0.54 1.31
C LEU A 93 2.28 0.93 0.59
N LEU A 94 1.46 -0.06 0.26
CA LEU A 94 0.26 0.11 -0.56
C LEU A 94 -0.99 0.01 0.31
N SER A 95 -1.55 1.16 0.66
CA SER A 95 -2.75 1.29 1.47
C SER A 95 -4.02 1.17 0.62
N MET A 96 -4.95 0.35 1.09
CA MET A 96 -6.28 0.17 0.51
C MET A 96 -7.38 0.94 1.27
N GLU A 97 -7.04 1.69 2.32
CA GLU A 97 -8.01 2.31 3.24
C GLU A 97 -9.03 3.26 2.56
N LYS A 98 -8.67 3.82 1.39
CA LYS A 98 -9.56 4.68 0.59
C LYS A 98 -10.55 3.89 -0.27
N MET A 99 -10.33 2.60 -0.47
CA MET A 99 -11.24 1.69 -1.18
C MET A 99 -12.26 1.11 -0.19
N ASN A 100 -13.19 1.93 0.30
CA ASN A 100 -14.10 1.60 1.41
C ASN A 100 -15.60 1.58 1.03
N GLN A 101 -15.92 1.39 -0.25
CA GLN A 101 -17.29 1.41 -0.74
C GLN A 101 -17.95 0.02 -0.73
N ILE A 102 -19.26 0.00 -0.45
CA ILE A 102 -20.13 -1.13 -0.79
C ILE A 102 -20.44 -1.02 -2.29
N VAL A 103 -20.04 -2.01 -3.07
CA VAL A 103 -20.18 -2.02 -4.53
C VAL A 103 -21.57 -2.53 -4.93
N GLU A 104 -22.02 -3.64 -4.34
CA GLU A 104 -23.29 -4.26 -4.69
C GLU A 104 -23.86 -5.07 -3.52
N VAL A 105 -25.19 -5.10 -3.38
CA VAL A 105 -25.91 -5.88 -2.38
C VAL A 105 -26.86 -6.84 -3.08
N HIS A 106 -26.64 -8.15 -2.90
CA HIS A 106 -27.49 -9.22 -3.41
C HIS A 106 -28.29 -9.81 -2.26
N ALA A 107 -29.37 -9.12 -1.87
CA ALA A 107 -30.15 -9.47 -0.68
C ALA A 107 -30.78 -10.87 -0.74
N ASP A 108 -31.24 -11.28 -1.93
CA ASP A 108 -31.84 -12.61 -2.14
C ASP A 108 -30.82 -13.75 -2.02
N ASP A 109 -29.54 -13.44 -2.25
CA ASP A 109 -28.43 -14.39 -2.20
C ASP A 109 -27.63 -14.32 -0.87
N PHE A 110 -28.00 -13.42 0.05
CA PHE A 110 -27.23 -13.10 1.27
C PHE A 110 -25.76 -12.73 1.01
N GLN A 111 -25.51 -11.97 -0.06
CA GLN A 111 -24.15 -11.55 -0.47
C GLN A 111 -24.01 -10.04 -0.61
N VAL A 112 -22.79 -9.55 -0.37
CA VAL A 112 -22.40 -8.16 -0.58
C VAL A 112 -21.01 -8.13 -1.21
N THR A 113 -20.85 -7.36 -2.29
CA THR A 113 -19.54 -7.04 -2.85
C THR A 113 -19.05 -5.73 -2.26
N VAL A 114 -17.86 -5.75 -1.67
CA VAL A 114 -17.23 -4.59 -1.03
C VAL A 114 -15.82 -4.38 -1.59
N GLN A 115 -15.36 -3.15 -1.50
CA GLN A 115 -13.94 -2.84 -1.65
C GLN A 115 -13.14 -3.31 -0.40
N PRO A 116 -11.81 -3.50 -0.50
CA PRO A 116 -11.02 -4.17 0.53
C PRO A 116 -10.66 -3.31 1.77
N GLY A 117 -10.94 -2.01 1.77
CA GLY A 117 -10.61 -1.06 2.83
C GLY A 117 -11.67 -0.93 3.92
#